data_AF-A0A2K9ANY2-F1
#
_entry.id   AF-A0A2K9ANY2-F1
#
_cell.length_a   1.000
_cell.length_b   1.000
_cell.length_c   1.000
_cell.angle_alpha   90.00
_cell.angle_beta   90.00
_cell.angle_gamma   90.00
#
_symmetry.space_group_name_H-M   'P 1'
#
loop_
_entity.id
_entity.type
_entity.pdbx_description
1 polymer ?
#
loop_
_entity_poly.entity_id
_entity_poly.type
_entity_poly.pdbx_seq_one_letter_code
_entity_poly.pdbx_strand_id
1 'polypeptide(L)'
;MKKIIIFWKTFFIMVWEVARTMKTLRGLLSLFISYMIFHGWAVLFFVIGTISGNGWLIAIGSAVIIFWFGPGTPVIPLILIVALIIQRYIFFESTHQISIKEKWVELNQKYEDKHK
;
A
#
# COMPACT_ATOMS: atom_id res chain seq x y z
N MET A 1 12.95 -7.60 -20.10
CA MET A 1 11.60 -6.98 -20.12
C MET A 1 10.49 -7.88 -19.60
N LYS A 2 10.27 -9.09 -20.16
CA LYS A 2 9.22 -10.01 -19.68
C LYS A 2 9.25 -10.29 -18.16
N LYS A 3 10.44 -10.49 -17.57
CA LYS A 3 10.60 -10.71 -16.12
C LYS A 3 10.13 -9.54 -15.23
N ILE A 4 10.37 -8.30 -15.66
CA ILE A 4 9.96 -7.09 -14.92
C ILE A 4 8.43 -6.93 -14.96
N ILE A 5 7.82 -7.18 -16.12
CA ILE A 5 6.37 -7.13 -16.28
C ILE A 5 5.69 -8.20 -15.41
N ILE A 6 6.24 -9.42 -15.40
CA ILE A 6 5.73 -10.51 -14.55
C ILE A 6 5.86 -10.12 -13.07
N PHE A 7 7.00 -9.57 -12.65
CA PHE A 7 7.19 -9.10 -11.28
C PHE A 7 6.13 -8.08 -10.85
N TRP A 8 5.92 -7.01 -11.63
CA TRP A 8 4.93 -5.99 -11.32
C TRP A 8 3.50 -6.55 -11.31
N LYS A 9 3.18 -7.46 -12.25
CA LYS A 9 1.86 -8.13 -12.28
C LYS A 9 1.63 -8.95 -11.01
N THR A 10 2.60 -9.78 -10.60
CA THR A 10 2.51 -10.57 -9.37
C THR A 10 2.42 -9.68 -8.13
N PHE A 11 3.19 -8.59 -8.11
CA PHE A 11 3.18 -7.60 -7.03
C PHE A 11 1.79 -6.96 -6.85
N PHE A 12 1.18 -6.41 -7.91
CA PHE A 12 -0.14 -5.80 -7.82
C PHE A 12 -1.25 -6.80 -7.47
N ILE A 13 -1.15 -8.05 -7.92
CA ILE A 13 -2.08 -9.12 -7.53
C ILE A 13 -1.97 -9.41 -6.04
N MET A 14 -0.75 -9.52 -5.50
CA MET A 14 -0.54 -9.73 -4.06
C MET A 14 -1.10 -8.57 -3.23
N VAL A 15 -0.80 -7.32 -3.63
CA VAL A 15 -1.36 -6.11 -3.01
C VAL A 15 -2.88 -6.17 -2.98
N TRP A 16 -3.49 -6.48 -4.12
CA TRP A 16 -4.94 -6.58 -4.25
C TRP A 16 -5.54 -7.66 -3.34
N GLU A 17 -4.91 -8.83 -3.28
CA GLU A 17 -5.39 -9.92 -2.44
C GLU A 17 -5.30 -9.61 -0.95
N VAL A 18 -4.20 -8.97 -0.49
CA VAL A 18 -4.05 -8.53 0.90
C VAL A 18 -5.08 -7.44 1.23
N ALA A 19 -5.27 -6.47 0.34
CA ALA A 19 -6.30 -5.45 0.54
C ALA A 19 -7.71 -6.07 0.62
N ARG A 20 -7.99 -7.09 -0.20
CA ARG A 20 -9.28 -7.79 -0.23
C ARG A 20 -9.59 -8.55 1.06
N THR A 21 -8.58 -8.87 1.88
CA THR A 21 -8.80 -9.56 3.17
C THR A 21 -9.13 -8.57 4.28
N MET A 22 -8.95 -7.27 4.06
CA MET A 22 -9.20 -6.20 5.04
C MET A 22 -10.58 -5.54 4.86
N LYS A 23 -11.59 -6.30 4.41
CA LYS A 23 -12.95 -5.78 4.14
C LYS A 23 -13.78 -5.44 5.38
N THR A 24 -13.29 -5.76 6.57
CA THR A 24 -13.96 -5.38 7.82
C THR A 24 -13.79 -3.87 8.03
N LEU A 25 -14.72 -3.24 8.77
CA LEU A 25 -14.62 -1.81 9.09
C LEU A 25 -13.27 -1.47 9.74
N ARG A 26 -12.77 -2.36 10.62
CA ARG A 26 -11.47 -2.26 11.28
C ARG A 26 -10.30 -2.37 10.29
N GLY A 27 -10.36 -3.31 9.35
CA GLY A 27 -9.37 -3.43 8.27
C GLY A 27 -9.32 -2.20 7.36
N LEU A 28 -10.48 -1.67 6.98
CA LEU A 28 -10.57 -0.45 6.18
C LEU A 28 -10.03 0.78 6.92
N LEU A 29 -10.38 0.93 8.21
CA LEU A 29 -9.82 1.98 9.06
C LEU A 29 -8.30 1.84 9.23
N SER A 30 -7.79 0.62 9.35
CA SER A 30 -6.36 0.36 9.45
C SER A 30 -5.61 0.76 8.18
N LEU A 31 -6.18 0.44 7.01
CA LEU A 31 -5.66 0.89 5.72
C LEU A 31 -5.68 2.41 5.59
N PHE A 32 -6.78 3.05 6.01
CA PHE A 32 -6.91 4.50 5.99
C PHE A 32 -5.89 5.19 6.90
N ILE A 33 -5.75 4.74 8.15
CA ILE A 33 -4.77 5.30 9.11
C ILE A 33 -3.35 5.11 8.58
N SER A 34 -3.02 3.91 8.10
CA SER A 34 -1.72 3.63 7.51
C SER A 34 -1.42 4.53 6.31
N TYR A 35 -2.39 4.70 5.41
CA TYR A 35 -2.28 5.66 4.30
C TYR A 35 -2.05 7.09 4.79
N MET A 36 -2.77 7.54 5.82
CA MET A 36 -2.62 8.88 6.38
C MET A 36 -1.21 9.12 6.94
N ILE A 37 -0.57 8.11 7.54
CA ILE A 37 0.80 8.19 8.06
C ILE A 37 1.81 8.42 6.92
N PHE A 38 1.70 7.68 5.82
CA PHE A 38 2.73 7.69 4.78
C PHE A 38 2.50 8.71 3.66
N HIS A 39 1.24 8.90 3.25
CA HIS A 39 0.93 9.66 2.04
C HIS A 39 -0.25 10.63 2.21
N GLY A 40 -1.25 10.28 3.01
CA GLY A 40 -2.47 11.07 3.12
C GLY A 40 -2.25 12.50 3.63
N TRP A 41 -1.30 12.72 4.54
CA TRP A 41 -0.94 14.07 5.01
C TRP A 41 -0.36 14.95 3.89
N ALA A 42 0.40 14.37 2.95
CA ALA A 42 0.97 15.12 1.82
C ALA A 42 -0.12 15.55 0.84
N VAL A 43 -1.12 14.69 0.63
CA VAL A 43 -2.33 15.05 -0.15
C VAL A 43 -3.10 16.17 0.53
N LEU A 44 -3.28 16.12 1.86
CA LEU A 44 -3.91 17.22 2.60
C LEU A 44 -3.13 18.53 2.47
N PHE A 45 -1.80 18.49 2.60
CA PHE A 45 -0.96 19.68 2.44
C PHE A 45 -1.08 20.27 1.04
N PHE A 46 -1.06 19.42 0.01
CA PHE A 46 -1.23 19.86 -1.37
C PHE A 46 -2.62 20.49 -1.60
N VAL A 47 -3.69 19.86 -1.15
CA VAL A 47 -5.07 20.33 -1.35
C VAL A 47 -5.32 21.63 -0.58
N ILE A 48 -4.99 21.66 0.72
CA ILE A 48 -5.14 22.86 1.56
C ILE A 48 -4.27 23.98 1.03
N GLY A 49 -3.02 23.69 0.66
CA GLY A 49 -2.12 24.65 0.04
C GLY A 49 -2.71 25.26 -1.24
N THR A 50 -3.31 24.44 -2.09
CA THR A 50 -3.95 24.89 -3.34
C THR A 50 -5.15 25.79 -3.07
N ILE A 51 -6.02 25.41 -2.14
CA ILE A 51 -7.22 26.21 -1.79
C ILE A 51 -6.84 27.54 -1.12
N SER A 52 -5.82 27.52 -0.26
CA SER A 52 -5.37 28.71 0.50
C SER A 52 -4.35 29.57 -0.24
N GLY A 53 -3.89 29.15 -1.42
CA GLY A 53 -2.81 29.84 -2.15
C GLY A 53 -1.45 29.76 -1.44
N ASN A 54 -1.24 28.82 -0.53
CA ASN A 54 0.00 28.71 0.24
C ASN A 54 1.05 27.87 -0.51
N GLY A 55 2.00 28.55 -1.13
CA GLY A 55 3.08 27.94 -1.91
C GLY A 55 3.95 26.94 -1.13
N TRP A 56 4.15 27.13 0.18
CA TRP A 56 4.92 26.20 1.01
C TRP A 56 4.20 24.86 1.18
N LEU A 57 2.91 24.89 1.48
CA LEU A 57 2.10 23.68 1.62
C LEU A 57 2.01 22.91 0.29
N ILE A 58 1.85 23.64 -0.82
CA ILE A 58 1.86 23.05 -2.17
C ILE A 58 3.21 22.38 -2.44
N ALA A 59 4.33 23.07 -2.18
CA ALA A 59 5.67 22.56 -2.45
C ALA A 59 5.98 21.29 -1.63
N ILE A 60 5.70 21.31 -0.32
CA ILE A 60 5.94 20.16 0.56
C ILE A 60 5.05 18.98 0.15
N GLY A 61 3.74 19.23 -0.02
CA GLY A 61 2.80 18.17 -0.40
C GLY A 61 3.16 17.53 -1.75
N SER A 62 3.43 18.35 -2.77
CA SER A 62 3.78 17.86 -4.11
C SER A 62 5.11 17.10 -4.13
N ALA A 63 6.14 17.57 -3.42
CA ALA A 63 7.43 16.88 -3.35
C ALA A 63 7.29 15.47 -2.77
N VAL A 64 6.53 15.32 -1.69
CA VAL A 64 6.29 14.01 -1.06
C VAL A 64 5.42 13.11 -1.94
N ILE A 65 4.41 13.67 -2.62
CA ILE A 65 3.58 12.92 -3.56
C ILE A 65 4.45 12.35 -4.68
N ILE A 66 5.26 13.18 -5.33
CA ILE A 66 6.13 12.76 -6.43
C ILE A 66 7.18 11.75 -5.97
N PHE A 67 7.79 11.98 -4.79
CA PHE A 67 8.75 11.06 -4.20
C PHE A 67 8.17 9.65 -4.07
N TRP A 68 6.94 9.53 -3.54
CA TRP A 68 6.29 8.23 -3.36
C TRP A 68 5.75 7.62 -4.66
N PHE A 69 5.45 8.41 -5.69
CA PHE A 69 5.03 7.92 -7.01
C PHE A 69 6.20 7.45 -7.91
N GLY A 70 7.45 7.62 -7.46
CA GLY A 70 8.62 7.13 -8.17
C GLY A 70 8.63 5.60 -8.35
N PRO A 71 9.16 5.07 -9.47
CA PRO A 71 9.29 3.64 -9.65
C PRO A 71 10.22 3.03 -8.58
N GLY A 72 9.79 1.94 -7.95
CA GLY A 72 10.57 1.21 -6.95
C GLY A 72 10.40 1.71 -5.51
N THR A 73 9.57 2.72 -5.28
CA THR A 73 9.24 3.14 -3.91
C THR A 73 8.32 2.11 -3.23
N PRO A 74 8.64 1.67 -2.01
CA PRO A 74 7.85 0.65 -1.33
C PRO A 74 6.63 1.25 -0.61
N VAL A 75 5.98 2.31 -1.13
CA VAL A 75 4.87 2.99 -0.44
C VAL A 75 3.69 2.06 -0.20
N ILE A 76 3.27 1.32 -1.24
CA ILE A 76 2.13 0.40 -1.16
C ILE A 76 2.42 -0.77 -0.21
N PRO A 77 3.56 -1.48 -0.32
CA PRO A 77 3.94 -2.52 0.65
C PRO A 77 3.97 -1.99 2.09
N LEU A 78 4.54 -0.80 2.29
CA LEU A 78 4.68 -0.20 3.60
C LEU A 78 3.31 0.13 4.22
N ILE A 79 2.41 0.70 3.42
CA ILE A 79 1.03 0.97 3.83
C ILE A 79 0.32 -0.34 4.22
N LEU A 80 0.44 -1.40 3.43
CA LEU A 80 -0.20 -2.69 3.73
C LEU A 80 0.36 -3.34 5.00
N ILE A 81 1.68 -3.37 5.17
CA ILE A 81 2.32 -3.95 6.36
C ILE A 81 1.89 -3.21 7.61
N VAL A 82 1.95 -1.88 7.59
CA VAL A 82 1.55 -1.06 8.75
C VAL A 82 0.06 -1.15 9.00
N ALA A 83 -0.77 -1.25 7.96
CA ALA A 83 -2.20 -1.49 8.13
C ALA A 83 -2.48 -2.82 8.82
N LEU A 84 -1.77 -3.90 8.47
CA LEU A 84 -1.92 -5.20 9.13
C LEU A 84 -1.48 -5.14 10.60
N ILE A 85 -0.40 -4.39 10.89
CA ILE A 85 0.05 -4.14 12.27
C ILE A 85 -1.02 -3.37 13.05
N ILE A 86 -1.54 -2.28 12.50
CA ILE A 86 -2.62 -1.50 13.14
C ILE A 86 -3.84 -2.37 13.38
N GLN A 87 -4.27 -3.14 12.39
CA GLN A 87 -5.42 -4.03 12.50
C GLN A 87 -5.24 -5.06 13.63
N ARG A 88 -4.05 -5.64 13.75
CA ARG A 88 -3.74 -6.65 14.76
C ARG A 88 -3.58 -6.06 16.16
N TYR A 89 -2.81 -4.99 16.30
CA TYR A 89 -2.37 -4.49 17.61
C TYR A 89 -3.23 -3.35 18.17
N ILE A 90 -3.87 -2.56 17.31
CA ILE A 90 -4.74 -1.45 17.74
C ILE A 90 -6.20 -1.91 17.77
N PHE A 91 -6.65 -2.63 16.75
CA PHE A 91 -8.04 -3.10 16.66
C PHE A 91 -8.25 -4.52 17.21
N PHE A 92 -7.20 -5.16 17.72
CA PHE A 92 -7.21 -6.50 18.33
C PHE A 92 -7.91 -7.57 17.48
N GLU A 93 -7.81 -7.46 16.14
CA GLU A 93 -8.48 -8.38 15.24
C GLU A 93 -7.55 -9.57 14.94
N SER A 94 -7.98 -10.78 15.33
CA SER A 94 -7.23 -12.03 15.17
C SER A 94 -7.54 -12.78 13.87
N THR A 95 -8.56 -12.35 13.12
CA THR A 95 -9.28 -13.20 12.15
C THR A 95 -8.56 -13.43 10.81
N HIS A 96 -7.42 -12.81 10.51
CA HIS A 96 -6.78 -12.99 9.19
C HIS A 96 -5.26 -13.08 9.30
N GLN A 97 -4.76 -14.18 9.86
CA GLN A 97 -3.32 -14.51 9.87
C GLN A 97 -2.88 -14.98 8.48
N ILE A 98 -2.78 -14.05 7.53
CA ILE A 98 -2.21 -14.37 6.22
C ILE A 98 -0.70 -14.26 6.33
N SER A 99 -0.02 -15.40 6.17
CA SER A 99 1.42 -15.44 5.96
C SER A 99 1.73 -14.87 4.57
N ILE A 100 2.10 -13.59 4.50
CA ILE A 100 2.50 -12.91 3.25
C ILE A 100 3.60 -13.71 2.53
N LYS A 101 4.48 -14.35 3.31
CA LYS A 101 5.58 -15.18 2.81
C LYS A 101 5.06 -16.44 2.09
N GLU A 102 4.13 -17.18 2.70
CA GLU A 102 3.53 -18.36 2.07
C GLU A 102 2.78 -18.00 0.81
N LYS A 103 2.02 -16.89 0.84
CA LYS A 103 1.24 -16.45 -0.32
C LYS A 103 2.10 -15.98 -1.50
N TRP A 104 3.26 -15.39 -1.22
CA TRP A 104 4.24 -15.06 -2.25
C TRP A 104 4.77 -16.33 -2.93
N VAL A 105 5.17 -17.34 -2.15
CA VAL A 105 5.68 -18.61 -2.68
C VAL A 105 4.62 -19.30 -3.54
N GLU A 106 3.36 -19.37 -3.08
CA GLU A 106 2.25 -19.96 -3.83
C GLU A 106 2.02 -19.25 -5.18
N LEU A 107 1.99 -17.91 -5.20
CA LEU A 107 1.78 -17.13 -6.42
C LEU A 107 2.94 -17.28 -7.41
N ASN A 108 4.19 -17.25 -6.94
CA ASN A 108 5.34 -17.43 -7.80
C ASN A 108 5.36 -18.82 -8.45
N GLN A 109 5.08 -19.89 -7.70
CA GLN A 109 5.00 -21.24 -8.23
C GLN A 109 3.89 -21.37 -9.29
N LYS A 110 2.69 -20.87 -8.99
CA LYS A 110 1.55 -20.90 -9.91
C LYS A 110 1.80 -20.17 -11.23
N TYR A 111 2.59 -19.09 -11.21
CA TYR A 111 2.95 -18.35 -12.42
C TYR A 111 4.13 -18.94 -13.17
N GLU A 112 5.07 -19.62 -12.50
CA GLU A 112 6.13 -20.39 -13.18
C GLU A 112 5.57 -21.61 -13.92
N ASP A 113 4.66 -22.37 -13.30
CA ASP A 113 4.04 -23.55 -13.94
C ASP A 113 3.14 -23.20 -15.12
N LYS A 114 2.52 -22.02 -15.12
CA LYS A 114 1.65 -21.56 -16.23
C LYS A 114 2.43 -21.02 -17.44
N HIS A 115 3.75 -20.85 -17.32
CA HIS A 115 4.62 -20.28 -18.35
C HIS A 115 5.80 -21.19 -18.74
N LYS A 116 5.81 -22.45 -18.27
CA LYS A 116 6.56 -23.56 -18.86
C LYS A 116 5.80 -24.13 -20.05
#